data_AF-A0A0M2HGK3-F1
#
_entry.id   AF-A0A0M2HGK3-F1
#
_cell.length_a   1.000
_cell.length_b   1.000
_cell.length_c   1.000
_cell.angle_alpha   90.00
_cell.angle_beta   90.00
_cell.angle_gamma   90.00
#
_symmetry.space_group_name_H-M   'P 1'
#
loop_
_entity.id
_entity.type
_entity.pdbx_description
1 polymer ?
#
loop_
_entity_poly.entity_id
_entity_poly.type
_entity_poly.pdbx_seq_one_letter_code
_entity_poly.pdbx_strand_id
1 'polypeptide(L)'
;MASGLAGPRHYAENVTTGRDDDALTWDGDDDPTLDHGGTGEPEEEPETAAAASPAELPKGFTAVGKGSETLGSADAPAAESVPEAPTATAPDRRPMGNGALIAFGVLGGVYALFAIGWLIGGLRLQGRAQYLVTDVMYQGSLWLAVLAPLLWFATTLLLTRASRAWLRFTWLAAGVVLLLPWPFVMIGAIGQ
;
A
#
# COMPACT_ATOMS: atom_id res chain seq x y z
N MET A 1 -25.84 72.45 4.45
CA MET A 1 -24.61 72.26 5.25
C MET A 1 -24.37 70.78 5.40
N ALA A 2 -23.21 70.34 4.94
CA ALA A 2 -22.82 68.94 4.80
C ALA A 2 -22.04 68.42 6.03
N SER A 3 -21.94 67.09 6.09
CA SER A 3 -20.92 66.27 6.77
C SER A 3 -21.05 66.09 8.30
N GLY A 4 -20.92 64.88 8.87
CA GLY A 4 -20.57 63.59 8.27
C GLY A 4 -20.78 62.45 9.27
N LEU A 5 -21.17 61.29 8.73
CA LEU A 5 -21.27 60.00 9.43
C LEU A 5 -19.89 59.33 9.42
N ALA A 6 -19.38 58.95 10.59
CA ALA A 6 -18.25 58.03 10.71
C ALA A 6 -18.73 56.75 11.41
N GLY A 7 -18.97 55.72 10.59
CA GLY A 7 -19.33 54.38 11.04
C GLY A 7 -18.14 53.57 11.59
N PRO A 8 -18.40 52.39 12.16
CA PRO A 8 -17.37 51.51 12.72
C PRO A 8 -16.43 51.00 11.63
N ARG A 9 -15.11 51.08 11.89
CA ARG A 9 -14.09 50.52 10.99
C ARG A 9 -14.17 48.98 11.04
N HIS A 10 -14.71 48.40 9.97
CA HIS A 10 -14.52 46.99 9.65
C HIS A 10 -13.04 46.75 9.36
N TYR A 11 -12.36 45.97 10.20
CA TYR A 11 -11.13 45.28 9.82
C TYR A 11 -11.53 44.07 8.98
N ALA A 12 -11.64 44.29 7.66
CA ALA A 12 -11.54 43.20 6.69
C ALA A 12 -10.05 43.08 6.34
N GLU A 13 -9.35 42.17 7.01
CA GLU A 13 -8.08 41.66 6.48
C GLU A 13 -8.42 40.81 5.25
N ASN A 14 -8.06 41.33 4.08
CA ASN A 14 -7.93 40.54 2.88
C ASN A 14 -6.76 39.56 3.10
N VAL A 15 -7.09 38.32 3.49
CA VAL A 15 -6.16 37.19 3.35
C VAL A 15 -5.93 37.04 1.85
N THR A 16 -4.75 37.43 1.38
CA THR A 16 -4.33 37.23 -0.01
C THR A 16 -4.09 35.75 -0.24
N THR A 17 -5.09 35.03 -0.75
CA THR A 17 -5.04 33.60 -1.14
C THR A 17 -4.26 33.39 -2.44
N GLY A 18 -3.12 34.05 -2.62
CA GLY A 18 -2.48 34.16 -3.95
C GLY A 18 -0.96 34.03 -3.94
N ARG A 19 -0.37 33.52 -2.86
CA ARG A 19 1.07 33.19 -2.85
C ARG A 19 1.43 32.03 -1.94
N ASP A 20 0.74 31.91 -0.81
CA ASP A 20 0.96 30.80 0.13
C ASP A 20 0.25 29.50 -0.31
N ASP A 21 -0.84 29.62 -1.10
CA ASP A 21 -1.55 28.48 -1.70
C ASP A 21 -0.82 27.89 -2.93
N ASP A 22 0.04 28.69 -3.58
CA ASP A 22 0.87 28.27 -4.72
C ASP A 22 1.99 27.32 -4.28
N ALA A 23 2.44 27.43 -3.02
CA ALA A 23 3.51 26.59 -2.48
C ALA A 23 3.12 25.10 -2.33
N LEU A 24 1.83 24.77 -2.43
CA LEU A 24 1.31 23.40 -2.27
C LEU A 24 0.63 22.86 -3.54
N THR A 25 0.54 23.68 -4.59
CA THR A 25 0.04 23.27 -5.91
C THR A 25 1.22 23.11 -6.85
N TRP A 26 1.47 21.86 -7.26
CA TRP A 26 2.56 21.49 -8.18
C TRP A 26 2.34 21.94 -9.64
N ASP A 27 1.37 22.82 -9.88
CA ASP A 27 0.83 23.15 -11.21
C ASP A 27 1.22 24.56 -11.70
N GLY A 28 2.07 25.28 -10.95
CA GLY A 28 2.28 26.71 -11.17
C GLY A 28 3.72 27.20 -10.96
N ASP A 29 4.72 26.44 -11.36
CA ASP A 29 6.08 26.97 -11.51
C ASP A 29 6.27 27.42 -12.98
N ASP A 30 5.66 28.57 -13.32
CA ASP A 30 5.94 29.28 -14.56
C ASP A 30 7.32 29.97 -14.44
N ASP A 31 8.37 29.17 -14.26
CA ASP A 31 9.74 29.64 -14.27
C ASP A 31 10.17 29.88 -15.73
N PRO A 32 10.49 31.13 -16.12
CA PRO A 32 10.92 31.46 -17.49
C PRO A 32 12.26 30.81 -17.88
N THR A 33 12.95 30.11 -16.98
CA THR A 33 14.12 29.28 -17.31
C THR A 33 13.76 27.91 -17.89
N LEU A 34 12.49 27.49 -17.79
CA LEU A 34 11.94 26.32 -18.50
C LEU A 34 11.43 26.66 -19.92
N ASP A 35 11.46 27.94 -20.31
CA ASP A 35 11.15 28.37 -21.67
C ASP A 35 12.30 27.98 -22.62
N HIS A 36 12.20 26.78 -23.18
CA HIS A 36 13.06 26.32 -24.26
C HIS A 36 12.59 26.92 -25.59
N GLY A 37 12.78 28.23 -25.75
CA GLY A 37 12.88 28.93 -27.03
C GLY A 37 11.84 28.55 -28.09
N GLY A 38 10.70 29.24 -28.06
CA GLY A 38 9.72 29.23 -29.14
C GLY A 38 8.86 30.48 -29.18
N THR A 39 9.44 31.67 -29.02
CA THR A 39 8.71 32.94 -29.10
C THR A 39 8.09 33.17 -30.48
N GLY A 40 6.78 33.42 -30.48
CA GLY A 40 6.06 33.99 -31.62
C GLY A 40 4.55 34.12 -31.38
N GLU A 41 4.13 35.03 -30.50
CA GLU A 41 2.77 35.62 -30.56
C GLU A 41 2.73 36.74 -31.62
N PRO A 42 1.55 37.25 -32.06
CA PRO A 42 0.21 36.64 -32.17
C PRO A 42 -0.48 36.99 -33.53
N GLU A 43 -1.56 36.27 -33.90
CA GLU A 43 -2.84 36.76 -34.49
C GLU A 43 -3.53 35.71 -35.40
N GLU A 44 -4.81 35.48 -35.06
CA GLU A 44 -5.95 34.97 -35.86
C GLU A 44 -5.96 33.51 -36.40
N GLU A 45 -7.03 32.77 -36.04
CA GLU A 45 -7.48 31.47 -36.56
C GLU A 45 -7.35 31.34 -38.10
N PRO A 46 -7.14 30.14 -38.70
CA PRO A 46 -7.95 28.94 -38.40
C PRO A 46 -7.24 27.56 -38.55
N GLU A 47 -7.98 26.53 -38.11
CA GLU A 47 -8.07 25.20 -38.71
C GLU A 47 -6.88 24.19 -38.62
N THR A 48 -7.28 23.03 -38.10
CA THR A 48 -6.74 21.68 -38.35
C THR A 48 -5.71 21.17 -37.36
N ALA A 49 -6.25 20.40 -36.41
CA ALA A 49 -5.58 19.40 -35.59
C ALA A 49 -4.47 18.64 -36.34
N ALA A 50 -3.23 19.09 -36.21
CA ALA A 50 -2.07 18.25 -36.44
C ALA A 50 -1.86 17.43 -35.18
N ALA A 51 -2.18 16.14 -35.27
CA ALA A 51 -1.99 15.15 -34.22
C ALA A 51 -0.55 15.25 -33.66
N ALA A 52 -0.45 15.68 -32.40
CA ALA A 52 0.79 15.66 -31.66
C ALA A 52 1.32 14.23 -31.59
N SER A 53 2.46 13.96 -32.22
CA SER A 53 3.14 12.69 -32.12
C SER A 53 3.40 12.36 -30.65
N PRO A 54 3.09 11.15 -30.16
CA PRO A 54 3.33 10.78 -28.77
C PRO A 54 4.84 10.81 -28.51
N ALA A 55 5.28 11.59 -27.53
CA ALA A 55 6.67 11.63 -27.10
C ALA A 55 7.11 10.24 -26.61
N GLU A 56 8.20 9.71 -27.14
CA GLU A 56 8.73 8.40 -26.75
C GLU A 56 9.76 8.53 -25.63
N LEU A 57 9.72 7.59 -24.68
CA LEU A 57 10.63 7.58 -23.54
C LEU A 57 11.98 6.91 -23.88
N PRO A 58 13.10 7.39 -23.30
CA PRO A 58 14.40 6.74 -23.42
C PRO A 58 14.39 5.29 -22.91
N LYS A 59 15.27 4.46 -23.50
CA LYS A 59 15.39 3.04 -23.15
C LYS A 59 15.67 2.85 -21.65
N GLY A 60 14.85 2.02 -21.00
CA GLY A 60 14.97 1.71 -19.57
C GLY A 60 14.16 2.61 -18.63
N PHE A 61 13.43 3.59 -19.16
CA PHE A 61 12.52 4.42 -18.38
C PHE A 61 11.06 3.96 -18.55
N THR A 62 10.28 4.06 -17.46
CA THR A 62 8.85 3.74 -17.43
C THR A 62 8.10 4.91 -16.82
N ALA A 63 7.13 5.47 -17.55
CA ALA A 63 6.28 6.53 -17.01
C ALA A 63 5.31 5.97 -15.96
N VAL A 64 5.20 6.67 -14.84
CA VAL A 64 4.25 6.39 -13.76
C VAL A 64 3.46 7.66 -13.45
N GLY A 65 2.18 7.53 -13.12
CA GLY A 65 1.30 8.67 -12.83
C GLY A 65 0.18 8.83 -13.84
N LYS A 66 -0.57 9.93 -13.72
CA LYS A 66 -1.73 10.23 -14.58
C LYS A 66 -1.26 10.69 -15.96
N GLY A 67 -1.78 10.10 -17.03
CA GLY A 67 -1.32 10.40 -18.40
C GLY A 67 -0.11 9.59 -18.87
N SER A 68 0.34 8.58 -18.13
CA SER A 68 1.43 7.70 -18.59
C SER A 68 1.00 6.75 -19.72
N GLU A 69 -0.30 6.58 -19.94
CA GLU A 69 -0.86 5.74 -21.00
C GLU A 69 -0.65 6.30 -22.42
N THR A 70 -0.32 7.58 -22.58
CA THR A 70 -0.12 8.21 -23.88
C THR A 70 1.33 8.12 -24.39
N LEU A 71 2.25 7.59 -23.58
CA LEU A 71 3.67 7.48 -23.92
C LEU A 71 4.01 6.03 -24.31
N GLY A 72 4.32 5.82 -25.58
CA GLY A 72 4.79 4.54 -26.09
C GLY A 72 6.16 4.21 -25.52
N SER A 73 6.32 3.03 -24.93
CA SER A 73 7.65 2.47 -24.69
C SER A 73 8.18 2.02 -26.06
N ALA A 74 9.28 2.62 -26.52
CA ALA A 74 9.91 2.25 -27.79
C ALA A 74 10.43 0.81 -27.70
N ASP A 75 9.57 -0.14 -28.07
CA ASP A 75 9.95 -1.54 -28.25
C ASP A 75 10.93 -1.60 -29.42
N ALA A 76 12.14 -2.07 -29.15
CA ALA A 76 13.18 -2.16 -30.15
C ALA A 76 12.87 -3.32 -31.11
N PRO A 77 13.14 -3.14 -32.42
CA PRO A 77 12.82 -4.12 -33.44
C PRO A 77 13.67 -5.39 -33.30
N ALA A 78 13.13 -6.50 -33.83
CA ALA A 78 13.85 -7.74 -34.03
C ALA A 78 15.18 -7.52 -34.78
N ALA A 79 16.30 -7.78 -34.11
CA ALA A 79 17.62 -7.87 -34.74
C ALA A 79 18.51 -8.90 -34.02
N GLU A 80 18.79 -9.97 -34.76
CA GLU A 80 20.01 -10.79 -34.79
C GLU A 80 20.67 -11.28 -33.50
N SER A 81 20.73 -12.62 -33.45
CA SER A 81 21.49 -13.49 -32.57
C SER A 81 22.95 -13.08 -32.34
N VAL A 82 23.26 -12.68 -31.11
CA VAL A 82 24.61 -12.74 -30.52
C VAL A 82 24.58 -13.85 -29.45
N PRO A 83 25.49 -14.83 -29.46
CA PRO A 83 25.55 -15.85 -28.42
C PRO A 83 26.20 -15.24 -27.17
N GLU A 84 25.37 -14.59 -26.35
CA GLU A 84 25.78 -14.13 -25.02
C GLU A 84 25.92 -15.35 -24.08
N ALA A 85 27.05 -15.41 -23.40
CA ALA A 85 27.37 -16.42 -22.39
C ALA A 85 26.24 -16.55 -21.35
N PRO A 86 26.08 -17.71 -20.68
CA PRO A 86 25.03 -17.90 -19.69
C PRO A 86 25.33 -17.02 -18.46
N THR A 87 24.91 -15.76 -18.52
CA THR A 87 24.66 -14.96 -17.34
C THR A 87 23.57 -15.71 -16.60
N ALA A 88 23.92 -16.24 -15.42
CA ALA A 88 22.98 -16.83 -14.51
C ALA A 88 21.88 -15.80 -14.27
N THR A 89 20.73 -15.99 -14.93
CA THR A 89 19.55 -15.16 -14.78
C THR A 89 19.20 -15.24 -13.30
N ALA A 90 19.53 -14.18 -12.56
CA ALA A 90 18.98 -14.00 -11.23
C ALA A 90 17.47 -14.13 -11.40
N PRO A 91 16.79 -15.01 -10.64
CA PRO A 91 15.36 -15.22 -10.83
C PRO A 91 14.69 -13.85 -10.69
N ASP A 92 14.04 -13.44 -11.78
CA ASP A 92 13.37 -12.16 -11.92
C ASP A 92 12.33 -12.08 -10.80
N ARG A 93 12.70 -11.42 -9.69
CA ARG A 93 11.88 -11.35 -8.48
C ARG A 93 10.82 -10.29 -8.76
N ARG A 94 9.78 -10.72 -9.47
CA ARG A 94 8.63 -9.88 -9.78
C ARG A 94 8.17 -9.18 -8.49
N PRO A 95 8.14 -7.85 -8.44
CA PRO A 95 7.72 -7.11 -7.26
C PRO A 95 6.33 -7.55 -6.81
N MET A 96 6.12 -7.70 -5.49
CA MET A 96 4.80 -8.02 -4.96
C MET A 96 3.87 -6.83 -5.21
N GLY A 97 2.73 -7.04 -5.86
CA GLY A 97 1.75 -5.98 -6.07
C GLY A 97 1.13 -5.49 -4.75
N ASN A 98 0.73 -4.22 -4.70
CA ASN A 98 0.15 -3.58 -3.50
C ASN A 98 -0.97 -4.41 -2.84
N GLY A 99 -1.86 -5.01 -3.63
CA GLY A 99 -2.95 -5.85 -3.10
C GLY A 99 -2.46 -7.05 -2.28
N ALA A 100 -1.32 -7.65 -2.65
CA ALA A 100 -0.74 -8.75 -1.89
C ALA A 100 -0.19 -8.27 -0.54
N LEU A 101 0.45 -7.10 -0.49
CA LEU A 101 0.94 -6.51 0.76
C LEU A 101 -0.20 -6.20 1.72
N ILE A 102 -1.28 -5.59 1.21
CA ILE A 102 -2.49 -5.32 1.99
C ILE A 102 -3.08 -6.64 2.52
N ALA A 103 -3.20 -7.66 1.67
CA ALA A 103 -3.69 -8.98 2.08
C ALA A 103 -2.83 -9.61 3.19
N PHE A 104 -1.49 -9.49 3.13
CA PHE A 104 -0.62 -9.96 4.20
C PHE A 104 -0.75 -9.14 5.47
N GLY A 105 -0.96 -7.82 5.37
CA GLY A 105 -1.24 -6.97 6.52
C GLY A 105 -2.53 -7.40 7.22
N VAL A 106 -3.61 -7.59 6.46
CA VAL A 106 -4.90 -8.04 7.00
C VAL A 106 -4.79 -9.44 7.61
N LEU A 107 -4.24 -10.41 6.89
CA LEU A 107 -4.06 -11.77 7.42
C LEU A 107 -3.15 -11.77 8.64
N GLY A 108 -2.01 -11.08 8.59
CA GLY A 108 -1.11 -10.94 9.74
C GLY A 108 -1.83 -10.33 10.96
N GLY A 109 -2.67 -9.31 10.74
CA GLY A 109 -3.55 -8.74 11.76
C GLY A 109 -4.53 -9.77 12.33
N VAL A 110 -5.16 -10.60 11.49
CA VAL A 110 -6.04 -11.69 11.95
C VAL A 110 -5.29 -12.70 12.82
N TYR A 111 -4.08 -13.12 12.42
CA TYR A 111 -3.25 -14.03 13.23
C TYR A 111 -2.80 -13.37 14.55
N ALA A 112 -2.52 -12.07 14.55
CA ALA A 112 -2.22 -11.32 15.77
C ALA A 112 -3.44 -11.24 16.70
N LEU A 113 -4.64 -10.99 16.16
CA LEU A 113 -5.89 -11.02 16.91
C LEU A 113 -6.15 -12.41 17.52
N PHE A 114 -5.78 -13.49 16.82
CA PHE A 114 -5.89 -14.84 17.38
C PHE A 114 -4.93 -15.04 18.55
N ALA A 115 -3.67 -14.58 18.44
CA ALA A 115 -2.72 -14.63 19.55
C ALA A 115 -3.27 -13.88 20.78
N ILE A 116 -3.86 -12.71 20.57
CA ILE A 116 -4.52 -11.92 21.64
C ILE A 116 -5.73 -12.68 22.20
N GLY A 117 -6.56 -13.29 21.35
CA GLY A 117 -7.71 -14.10 21.77
C GLY A 117 -7.32 -15.29 22.64
N TRP A 118 -6.23 -15.99 22.28
CA TRP A 118 -5.65 -17.07 23.08
C TRP A 118 -5.09 -16.56 24.41
N LEU A 119 -4.43 -15.41 24.40
CA LEU A 119 -3.89 -14.81 25.62
C LEU A 119 -5.01 -14.44 26.59
N ILE A 120 -6.02 -13.69 26.14
CA ILE A 120 -7.15 -13.26 26.98
C ILE A 120 -7.95 -14.48 27.46
N GLY A 121 -8.26 -15.42 26.56
CA GLY A 121 -9.03 -16.60 26.91
C GLY A 121 -8.27 -17.55 27.86
N GLY A 122 -6.96 -17.67 27.70
CA GLY A 122 -6.07 -18.35 28.65
C GLY A 122 -6.12 -17.69 30.01
N LEU A 123 -5.82 -16.40 30.11
CA LEU A 123 -5.87 -15.67 31.38
C LEU A 123 -7.23 -15.77 32.09
N ARG A 124 -8.33 -15.79 31.33
CA ARG A 124 -9.69 -16.03 31.86
C ARG A 124 -9.88 -17.42 32.45
N LEU A 125 -9.20 -18.43 31.89
CA LEU A 125 -9.29 -19.83 32.32
C LEU A 125 -8.36 -20.17 33.50
N GLN A 126 -7.24 -19.46 33.66
CA GLN A 126 -6.21 -19.72 34.67
C GLN A 126 -6.78 -19.88 36.10
N GLY A 127 -7.74 -19.03 36.48
CA GLY A 127 -8.38 -19.10 37.80
C GLY A 127 -9.15 -20.40 38.10
N ARG A 128 -9.55 -21.16 37.06
CA ARG A 128 -10.24 -22.45 37.20
C ARG A 128 -9.35 -23.65 36.85
N ALA A 129 -8.37 -23.48 35.97
CA ALA A 129 -7.51 -24.57 35.50
C ALA A 129 -6.48 -25.05 36.53
N GLN A 130 -6.11 -24.19 37.49
CA GLN A 130 -5.18 -24.52 38.59
C GLN A 130 -5.62 -25.72 39.45
N TYR A 131 -6.89 -26.13 39.40
CA TYR A 131 -7.40 -27.32 40.10
C TYR A 131 -7.24 -28.63 39.31
N LEU A 132 -6.93 -28.57 38.01
CA LEU A 132 -6.91 -29.71 37.10
C LEU A 132 -5.50 -30.05 36.60
N VAL A 133 -4.62 -29.05 36.49
CA VAL A 133 -3.28 -29.19 35.90
C VAL A 133 -2.29 -28.37 36.72
N THR A 134 -1.02 -28.81 36.77
CA THR A 134 0.05 -28.06 37.42
C THR A 134 0.29 -26.70 36.73
N ASP A 135 0.66 -25.70 37.51
CA ASP A 135 0.83 -24.32 37.04
C ASP A 135 1.82 -24.21 35.87
N VAL A 136 2.93 -24.95 35.94
CA VAL A 136 3.96 -24.97 34.88
C VAL A 136 3.45 -25.54 33.56
N MET A 137 2.71 -26.66 33.60
CA MET A 137 2.14 -27.26 32.39
C MET A 137 1.10 -26.34 31.76
N TYR A 138 0.27 -25.70 32.59
CA TYR A 138 -0.70 -24.73 32.14
C TYR A 138 -0.02 -23.54 31.44
N GLN A 139 0.97 -22.92 32.09
CA GLN A 139 1.70 -21.78 31.55
C GLN A 139 2.40 -22.12 30.23
N GLY A 140 3.03 -23.30 30.15
CA GLY A 140 3.64 -23.79 28.91
C GLY A 140 2.61 -23.92 27.77
N SER A 141 1.43 -24.49 28.07
CA SER A 141 0.36 -24.63 27.07
C SER A 141 -0.21 -23.28 26.62
N LEU A 142 -0.35 -22.33 27.55
CA LEU A 142 -0.85 -20.98 27.27
C LEU A 142 0.09 -20.26 26.30
N TRP A 143 1.39 -20.23 26.60
CA TRP A 143 2.36 -19.58 25.71
C TRP A 143 2.46 -20.28 24.36
N LEU A 144 2.40 -21.61 24.34
CA LEU A 144 2.39 -22.35 23.08
C LEU A 144 1.17 -22.02 22.23
N ALA A 145 -0.01 -21.89 22.84
CA ALA A 145 -1.23 -21.51 22.14
C ALA A 145 -1.19 -20.07 21.60
N VAL A 146 -0.60 -19.13 22.35
CA VAL A 146 -0.40 -17.73 21.92
C VAL A 146 0.61 -17.64 20.78
N LEU A 147 1.70 -18.40 20.85
CA LEU A 147 2.75 -18.40 19.83
C LEU A 147 2.36 -19.20 18.58
N ALA A 148 1.51 -20.22 18.70
CA ALA A 148 1.08 -21.05 17.58
C ALA A 148 0.61 -20.25 16.34
N PRO A 149 -0.30 -19.26 16.44
CA PRO A 149 -0.70 -18.47 15.28
C PRO A 149 0.44 -17.65 14.67
N LEU A 150 1.31 -17.08 15.51
CA LEU A 150 2.47 -16.30 15.04
C LEU A 150 3.46 -17.20 14.29
N LEU A 151 3.75 -18.37 14.86
CA LEU A 151 4.65 -19.36 14.30
C LEU A 151 4.10 -19.95 13.01
N TRP A 152 2.80 -20.23 12.92
CA TRP A 152 2.17 -20.70 11.70
C TRP A 152 2.26 -19.68 10.57
N PHE A 153 1.93 -18.43 10.85
CA PHE A 153 2.04 -17.35 9.87
C PHE A 153 3.48 -17.23 9.37
N ALA A 154 4.45 -17.11 10.28
CA ALA A 154 5.86 -16.98 9.96
C ALA A 154 6.41 -18.20 9.19
N THR A 155 6.11 -19.42 9.63
CA THR A 155 6.55 -20.64 8.95
C THR A 155 5.91 -20.75 7.56
N THR A 156 4.63 -20.43 7.40
CA THR A 156 3.99 -20.37 6.09
C THR A 156 4.68 -19.37 5.17
N LEU A 157 5.00 -18.16 5.66
CA LEU A 157 5.71 -17.16 4.86
C LEU A 157 7.11 -17.63 4.43
N LEU A 158 7.85 -18.24 5.34
CA LEU A 158 9.20 -18.75 5.09
C LEU A 158 9.18 -19.92 4.11
N LEU A 159 8.30 -20.91 4.33
CA LEU A 159 8.25 -22.13 3.54
C LEU A 159 7.71 -21.89 2.11
N THR A 160 6.84 -20.90 1.95
CA THR A 160 6.23 -20.57 0.66
C THR A 160 6.97 -19.49 -0.12
N ARG A 161 8.12 -19.00 0.38
CA ARG A 161 8.94 -17.97 -0.30
C ARG A 161 9.33 -18.35 -1.73
N ALA A 162 9.62 -19.62 -1.99
CA ALA A 162 9.99 -20.14 -3.31
C ALA A 162 8.83 -20.86 -4.02
N SER A 163 7.65 -20.86 -3.42
CA SER A 163 6.48 -21.59 -3.93
C SER A 163 5.56 -20.69 -4.74
N ARG A 164 4.61 -21.30 -5.45
CA ARG A 164 3.53 -20.57 -6.14
C ARG A 164 2.70 -19.77 -5.12
N ALA A 165 2.37 -18.53 -5.45
CA ALA A 165 1.67 -17.61 -4.55
C ALA A 165 0.33 -18.17 -4.02
N TRP A 166 -0.41 -18.95 -4.81
CA TRP A 166 -1.68 -19.53 -4.36
C TRP A 166 -1.52 -20.52 -3.19
N LEU A 167 -0.46 -21.34 -3.18
CA LEU A 167 -0.20 -22.28 -2.08
C LEU A 167 -0.04 -21.55 -0.74
N ARG A 168 0.57 -20.37 -0.77
CA ARG A 168 0.72 -19.50 0.41
C ARG A 168 -0.62 -19.05 0.94
N PHE A 169 -1.51 -18.56 0.08
CA PHE A 169 -2.83 -18.11 0.51
C PHE A 169 -3.69 -19.27 1.00
N THR A 170 -3.63 -20.44 0.37
CA THR A 170 -4.34 -21.64 0.83
C THR A 170 -3.87 -22.09 2.21
N TRP A 171 -2.56 -22.13 2.46
CA TRP A 171 -2.01 -22.47 3.78
C TRP A 171 -2.38 -21.45 4.86
N LEU A 172 -2.36 -20.16 4.52
CA LEU A 172 -2.78 -19.12 5.45
C LEU A 172 -4.28 -19.21 5.75
N ALA A 173 -5.13 -19.43 4.75
CA ALA A 173 -6.56 -19.62 4.96
C ALA A 173 -6.85 -20.86 5.83
N ALA A 174 -6.17 -21.98 5.56
CA ALA A 174 -6.27 -23.18 6.38
C ALA A 174 -5.88 -22.91 7.84
N GLY A 175 -4.78 -22.19 8.06
CA GLY A 175 -4.38 -21.79 9.40
C GLY A 175 -5.36 -20.85 10.09
N VAL A 176 -6.07 -19.97 9.37
CA VAL A 176 -7.11 -19.12 9.96
C VAL A 176 -8.23 -19.98 10.55
N VAL A 177 -8.69 -21.00 9.82
CA VAL A 177 -9.71 -21.92 10.32
C VAL A 177 -9.18 -22.76 11.47
N LEU A 178 -7.94 -23.25 11.38
CA LEU A 178 -7.35 -24.15 12.38
C LEU A 178 -7.06 -23.46 13.71
N LEU A 179 -6.51 -22.23 13.67
CA LEU A 179 -5.98 -21.51 14.84
C LEU A 179 -6.99 -20.54 15.45
N LEU A 180 -8.18 -20.44 14.86
CA LEU A 180 -9.29 -19.71 15.45
C LEU A 180 -9.47 -20.20 16.89
N PRO A 181 -9.64 -19.29 17.88
CA PRO A 181 -9.81 -19.68 19.27
C PRO A 181 -11.23 -20.25 19.52
N TRP A 182 -11.54 -21.37 18.86
CA TRP A 182 -12.78 -22.13 18.96
C TRP A 182 -13.33 -22.28 20.38
N PRO A 183 -12.55 -22.68 21.41
CA PRO A 183 -13.10 -22.83 22.76
C PRO A 183 -13.80 -21.56 23.26
N PHE A 184 -13.25 -20.37 22.96
CA PHE A 184 -13.82 -19.11 23.42
C PHE A 184 -14.96 -18.62 22.53
N VAL A 185 -14.88 -18.89 21.22
CA VAL A 185 -15.98 -18.61 20.28
C VAL A 185 -17.23 -19.40 20.66
N MET A 186 -17.09 -20.69 20.99
CA MET A 186 -18.22 -21.52 21.39
C MET A 186 -18.86 -21.04 22.70
N ILE A 187 -18.04 -20.68 23.71
CA ILE A 187 -18.56 -20.16 24.98
C ILE A 187 -19.27 -18.82 24.80
N GLY A 188 -18.77 -17.94 23.91
CA GLY A 188 -19.41 -16.66 23.60
C GLY A 188 -20.73 -16.80 22.87
N ALA A 189 -20.87 -17.78 21.98
CA ALA A 189 -22.08 -18.03 21.20
C ALA A 189 -23.26 -18.58 22.03
N ILE A 190 -22.99 -19.22 23.18
CA ILE A 190 -24.00 -19.86 24.04
C ILE A 190 -24.44 -18.91 25.18
N GLY A 191 -23.74 -17.79 25.39
CA GLY A 191 -24.03 -16.82 26.45
C GLY A 191 -25.03 -15.70 26.08
N GLN A 192 -25.76 -15.84 24.97
CA GLN A 192 -26.93 -15.04 24.60
C GLN A 192 -28.19 -15.83 24.92
#